data_AF-A0A4R6YY29-F1
#
_entry.id   AF-A0A4R6YY29-F1
#
_cell.length_a   1.000
_cell.length_b   1.000
_cell.length_c   1.000
_cell.angle_alpha   90.00
_cell.angle_beta   90.00
_cell.angle_gamma   90.00
#
_symmetry.space_group_name_H-M   'P 1'
#
loop_
_entity.id
_entity.type
_entity.pdbx_description
1 polymer ?
#
loop_
_entity_poly.entity_id
_entity_poly.type
_entity_poly.pdbx_seq_one_letter_code
_entity_poly.pdbx_strand_id
1 'polypeptide(L)'
;MTGDKHDLERIATGIADDAALDWRLLARLDGESADAGEGLRELSQLAQVFRGLQIRPERTGHPRVQFRFANLDVLEKIGEGAQGEVWRAYDSMLDQEVALKLRRVDCDALSHQFLAEGRRLAKLRHPNIVSVYGAAAEDGRVGLWTELVRGRSLAELLQQDGVFAAADVVQVGIELCRGLAAVHRLGLTHGDVKAENVLRDVSGRIVLADFGAAREFERDPGFATVSGTRQYLAPEILAGDNAVPASDQYALAVLLYRLLTGVYPYSGEDLDELRRQQLAQAYKPLRELRPYLPRALARAIERGLASDPNRRHAGVLVFLAALEASLRPWRPQALHWAALAATLFVAFVAFVGMLWRAMPVAEFKLDSHFYRDAGGQRERLGDGAPIALGDKLRLEVAAAQPTWVYVFNDDGSPEPTVLYPLPGVTPGNPLKPGTRWQLPGHDGVTGLSWQVDSEAERETFVVIASSTPLDLVETRIAQWQRAVTPETALVSRGVGRLAPVSSAASAEGTNLAGLWQRLGCDTATAVLRCERFVFPHSHR
;
A
#
# COMPACT_ATOMS: atom_id res chain seq x y z
N MET A 1 26.50 17.71 -14.38
CA MET A 1 26.39 18.12 -15.80
C MET A 1 27.71 18.00 -16.58
N THR A 2 28.79 18.72 -16.27
CA THR A 2 30.04 18.60 -17.06
C THR A 2 30.81 17.29 -16.82
N GLY A 3 30.74 16.71 -15.62
CA GLY A 3 31.32 15.39 -15.32
C GLY A 3 30.59 14.25 -16.03
N ASP A 4 29.27 14.18 -15.83
CA ASP A 4 28.37 13.16 -16.41
C ASP A 4 28.58 12.97 -17.91
N LYS A 5 28.64 14.08 -18.65
CA LYS A 5 28.82 14.05 -20.11
C LYS A 5 30.17 13.47 -20.51
N HIS A 6 31.23 13.80 -19.76
CA HIS A 6 32.57 13.28 -20.04
C HIS A 6 32.69 11.79 -19.72
N ASP A 7 32.03 11.31 -18.67
CA ASP A 7 31.97 9.89 -18.34
C ASP A 7 31.14 9.09 -19.37
N LEU A 8 30.02 9.65 -19.85
CA LEU A 8 29.24 9.06 -20.95
C LEU A 8 30.02 9.03 -22.28
N GLU A 9 30.72 10.11 -22.64
CA GLU A 9 31.59 10.15 -23.83
C GLU A 9 32.72 9.12 -23.74
N ARG A 10 33.33 8.93 -22.56
CA ARG A 10 34.35 7.88 -22.34
C ARG A 10 33.80 6.47 -22.49
N ILE A 11 32.59 6.21 -22.00
CA ILE A 11 31.93 4.90 -22.15
C ILE A 11 31.58 4.65 -23.62
N ALA A 12 31.01 5.63 -24.31
CA ALA A 12 30.68 5.52 -25.74
C ALA A 12 31.93 5.24 -26.60
N THR A 13 33.02 5.96 -26.37
CA THR A 13 34.30 5.72 -27.07
C THR A 13 34.86 4.33 -26.75
N GLY A 14 34.84 3.90 -25.48
CA GLY A 14 35.33 2.56 -25.12
C GLY A 14 34.51 1.40 -25.70
N ILE A 15 33.21 1.59 -25.96
CA ILE A 15 32.37 0.59 -26.67
C ILE A 15 32.80 0.46 -28.14
N ALA A 16 33.12 1.58 -28.78
CA ALA A 16 33.59 1.64 -30.17
C ALA A 16 35.01 1.06 -30.33
N ASP A 17 35.93 1.42 -29.43
CA ASP A 17 37.35 1.02 -29.48
C ASP A 17 37.63 -0.36 -28.86
N ASP A 18 36.60 -1.09 -28.41
CA ASP A 18 36.67 -2.40 -27.74
C ASP A 18 37.57 -2.41 -26.48
N ALA A 19 37.60 -1.28 -25.77
CA ALA A 19 38.42 -1.08 -24.58
C ALA A 19 37.75 -1.65 -23.31
N ALA A 20 38.55 -1.87 -22.26
CA ALA A 20 38.03 -2.26 -20.95
C ALA A 20 37.19 -1.13 -20.32
N LEU A 21 35.87 -1.35 -20.22
CA LEU A 21 34.90 -0.37 -19.76
C LEU A 21 34.70 -0.42 -18.23
N ASP A 22 34.96 0.69 -17.54
CA ASP A 22 34.62 0.83 -16.12
C ASP A 22 33.17 1.27 -15.93
N TRP A 23 32.28 0.28 -15.86
CA TRP A 23 30.84 0.49 -15.61
C TRP A 23 30.51 1.12 -14.25
N ARG A 24 31.48 1.27 -13.32
CA ARG A 24 31.26 1.96 -12.04
C ARG A 24 31.05 3.47 -12.21
N LEU A 25 31.44 4.03 -13.36
CA LEU A 25 31.16 5.42 -13.72
C LEU A 25 29.65 5.68 -13.85
N LEU A 26 28.86 4.70 -14.34
CA LEU A 26 27.40 4.82 -14.44
C LEU A 26 26.72 5.00 -13.08
N ALA A 27 27.29 4.45 -12.00
CA ALA A 27 26.72 4.56 -10.65
C ALA A 27 26.88 5.96 -10.01
N ARG A 28 27.43 6.93 -10.76
CA ARG A 28 27.62 8.33 -10.35
C ARG A 28 26.81 9.32 -11.21
N LEU A 29 25.97 8.81 -12.12
CA LEU A 29 25.18 9.62 -13.04
C LEU A 29 23.79 9.89 -12.45
N ASP A 30 23.36 11.14 -12.51
CA ASP A 30 22.09 11.60 -11.96
C ASP A 30 21.09 11.97 -13.08
N GLY A 31 19.81 11.63 -12.91
CA GLY A 31 18.73 12.05 -13.82
C GLY A 31 18.88 11.51 -15.25
N GLU A 32 18.69 12.38 -16.27
CA GLU A 32 18.76 12.03 -17.70
C GLU A 32 20.08 11.33 -18.10
N SER A 33 21.18 11.60 -17.38
CA SER A 33 22.47 10.95 -17.58
C SER A 33 22.42 9.43 -17.31
N ALA A 34 21.56 8.98 -16.39
CA ALA A 34 21.43 7.56 -16.03
C ALA A 34 20.73 6.75 -17.14
N ASP A 35 19.64 7.29 -17.71
CA ASP A 35 18.92 6.68 -18.84
C ASP A 35 19.82 6.55 -20.08
N ALA A 36 20.62 7.59 -20.37
CA ALA A 36 21.64 7.54 -21.43
C ALA A 36 22.72 6.47 -21.15
N GLY A 37 23.08 6.30 -19.88
CA GLY A 37 24.01 5.25 -19.42
C GLY A 37 23.46 3.83 -19.60
N GLU A 38 22.16 3.62 -19.39
CA GLU A 38 21.49 2.35 -19.62
C GLU A 38 21.39 2.02 -21.12
N GLY A 39 21.09 3.01 -21.97
CA GLY A 39 21.13 2.87 -23.43
C GLY A 39 22.51 2.51 -23.98
N LEU A 40 23.59 3.08 -23.45
CA LEU A 40 24.96 2.66 -23.78
C LEU A 40 25.27 1.22 -23.35
N ARG A 41 24.64 0.74 -22.28
CA ARG A 41 24.79 -0.65 -21.81
C ARG A 41 24.09 -1.64 -22.74
N GLU A 42 22.90 -1.31 -23.24
CA GLU A 42 22.21 -2.09 -24.28
C GLU A 42 23.01 -2.11 -25.59
N LEU A 43 23.53 -0.96 -26.04
CA LEU A 43 24.41 -0.86 -27.21
C LEU A 43 25.69 -1.69 -27.04
N SER A 44 26.29 -1.72 -25.86
CA SER A 44 27.45 -2.57 -25.58
C SER A 44 27.11 -4.06 -25.65
N GLN A 45 25.92 -4.48 -25.18
CA GLN A 45 25.46 -5.87 -25.30
C GLN A 45 25.21 -6.24 -26.77
N LEU A 46 24.51 -5.38 -27.52
CA LEU A 46 24.30 -5.56 -28.96
C LEU A 46 25.62 -5.61 -29.74
N ALA A 47 26.59 -4.76 -29.40
CA ALA A 47 27.93 -4.78 -30.00
C ALA A 47 28.71 -6.05 -29.65
N GLN A 48 28.57 -6.58 -28.42
CA GLN A 48 29.15 -7.88 -28.05
C GLN A 48 28.48 -9.05 -28.81
N VAL A 49 27.16 -9.04 -28.99
CA VAL A 49 26.46 -10.04 -29.80
C VAL A 49 26.88 -9.95 -31.28
N PHE A 50 26.95 -8.75 -31.86
CA PHE A 50 27.43 -8.56 -33.24
C PHE A 50 28.89 -8.97 -33.42
N ARG A 51 29.78 -8.63 -32.48
CA ARG A 51 31.18 -9.12 -32.48
C ARG A 51 31.23 -10.65 -32.36
N GLY A 52 30.43 -11.25 -31.49
CA GLY A 52 30.29 -12.71 -31.36
C GLY A 52 29.82 -13.41 -32.64
N LEU A 53 28.98 -12.74 -33.45
CA LEU A 53 28.55 -13.21 -34.77
C LEU A 53 29.58 -12.97 -35.89
N GLN A 54 30.49 -12.00 -35.72
CA GLN A 54 31.50 -11.63 -36.72
C GLN A 54 32.87 -12.29 -36.51
N ILE A 55 33.15 -12.91 -35.36
CA ILE A 55 34.40 -13.65 -35.12
C ILE A 55 34.36 -15.03 -35.83
N ARG A 56 34.53 -15.00 -37.14
CA ARG A 56 35.15 -16.09 -37.91
C ARG A 56 36.61 -15.69 -38.11
N PRO A 57 37.55 -16.11 -37.24
CA PRO A 57 38.93 -15.66 -37.35
C PRO A 57 39.55 -16.22 -38.64
N GLU A 58 40.11 -15.35 -39.47
CA GLU A 58 41.00 -15.77 -40.55
C GLU A 58 42.21 -16.47 -39.92
N ARG A 59 42.22 -17.80 -39.96
CA ARG A 59 43.30 -18.62 -39.38
C ARG A 59 44.55 -18.54 -40.25
N THR A 60 45.41 -17.56 -39.97
CA THR A 60 46.82 -17.60 -40.35
C THR A 60 47.55 -18.65 -39.51
N GLY A 61 47.40 -19.92 -39.89
CA GLY A 61 48.06 -21.07 -39.25
C GLY A 61 47.10 -22.22 -38.97
N HIS A 62 47.40 -23.39 -39.52
CA HIS A 62 46.71 -24.63 -39.13
C HIS A 62 47.05 -24.95 -37.67
N PRO A 63 46.07 -25.17 -36.77
CA PRO A 63 46.36 -25.58 -35.41
C PRO A 63 47.08 -26.93 -35.44
N ARG A 64 48.19 -27.04 -34.71
CA ARG A 64 49.03 -28.24 -34.72
C ARG A 64 48.29 -29.39 -34.04
N VAL A 65 47.80 -30.34 -34.83
CA VAL A 65 47.21 -31.59 -34.33
C VAL A 65 48.26 -32.34 -33.51
N GLN A 66 47.94 -32.66 -32.27
CA GLN A 66 48.82 -33.40 -31.36
C GLN A 66 48.65 -34.91 -31.52
N PHE A 67 47.40 -35.36 -31.61
CA PHE A 67 47.03 -36.75 -31.91
C PHE A 67 45.60 -36.81 -32.46
N ARG A 68 45.18 -38.00 -32.90
CA ARG A 68 43.80 -38.29 -33.29
C ARG A 68 43.14 -39.20 -32.27
N PHE A 69 41.83 -39.04 -32.12
CA PHE A 69 40.97 -39.91 -31.32
C PHE A 69 39.61 -40.02 -32.01
N ALA A 70 39.20 -41.23 -32.39
CA ALA A 70 38.09 -41.45 -33.31
C ALA A 70 38.19 -40.56 -34.57
N ASN A 71 37.15 -39.77 -34.86
CA ASN A 71 37.09 -38.84 -35.99
C ASN A 71 37.65 -37.42 -35.68
N LEU A 72 38.26 -37.23 -34.51
CA LEU A 72 38.67 -35.92 -34.01
C LEU A 72 40.18 -35.66 -34.20
N ASP A 73 40.51 -34.49 -34.73
CA ASP A 73 41.86 -33.92 -34.68
C ASP A 73 42.03 -33.19 -33.34
N VAL A 74 42.84 -33.72 -32.42
CA VAL A 74 43.03 -33.14 -31.07
C VAL A 74 44.11 -32.06 -31.11
N LEU A 75 43.79 -30.85 -30.62
CA LEU A 75 44.57 -29.64 -30.86
C LEU A 75 45.37 -29.18 -29.64
N GLU A 76 44.70 -28.93 -28.51
CA GLU A 76 45.38 -28.48 -27.28
C GLU A 76 44.64 -28.90 -26.01
N LYS A 77 45.39 -29.05 -24.91
CA LYS A 77 44.83 -29.40 -23.61
C LYS A 77 44.27 -28.12 -22.97
N ILE A 78 42.98 -28.13 -22.64
CA ILE A 78 42.27 -26.99 -22.03
C ILE A 78 41.96 -27.22 -20.54
N GLY A 79 42.12 -28.44 -20.04
CA GLY A 79 41.96 -28.74 -18.62
C GLY A 79 42.56 -30.09 -18.22
N GLU A 80 42.83 -30.25 -16.92
CA GLU A 80 43.29 -31.47 -16.29
C GLU A 80 42.67 -31.59 -14.89
N GLY A 81 42.16 -32.76 -14.53
CA GLY A 81 41.61 -33.00 -13.20
C GLY A 81 41.48 -34.48 -12.89
N ALA A 82 41.00 -34.79 -11.68
CA ALA A 82 40.87 -36.17 -11.20
C ALA A 82 39.99 -37.08 -12.08
N GLN A 83 39.08 -36.50 -12.88
CA GLN A 83 38.20 -37.23 -13.80
C GLN A 83 38.80 -37.44 -15.21
N GLY A 84 40.02 -36.96 -15.48
CA GLY A 84 40.69 -37.08 -16.78
C GLY A 84 41.19 -35.75 -17.35
N GLU A 85 41.61 -35.81 -18.60
CA GLU A 85 42.10 -34.65 -19.36
C GLU A 85 40.99 -34.06 -20.22
N VAL A 86 40.91 -32.74 -20.36
CA VAL A 86 39.99 -32.07 -21.28
C VAL A 86 40.80 -31.36 -22.36
N TRP A 87 40.45 -31.62 -23.61
CA TRP A 87 41.15 -31.15 -24.80
C TRP A 87 40.20 -30.39 -25.73
N ARG A 88 40.66 -29.29 -26.33
CA ARG A 88 40.02 -28.73 -27.53
C ARG A 88 40.40 -29.61 -28.72
N ALA A 89 39.40 -30.16 -29.38
CA ALA A 89 39.55 -30.95 -30.59
C ALA A 89 38.67 -30.36 -31.71
N TYR A 90 38.88 -30.85 -32.93
CA TYR A 90 38.12 -30.45 -34.10
C TYR A 90 37.50 -31.69 -34.75
N ASP A 91 36.17 -31.68 -34.90
CA ASP A 91 35.44 -32.72 -35.61
C ASP A 91 35.46 -32.39 -37.10
N SER A 92 36.32 -33.09 -37.83
CA SER A 92 36.50 -32.93 -39.27
C SER A 92 35.28 -33.33 -40.11
N MET A 93 34.34 -34.12 -39.56
CA MET A 93 33.12 -34.52 -40.26
C MET A 93 31.99 -33.50 -40.07
N LEU A 94 32.02 -32.74 -38.97
CA LEU A 94 31.00 -31.75 -38.62
C LEU A 94 31.46 -30.29 -38.77
N ASP A 95 32.71 -30.04 -39.19
CA ASP A 95 33.34 -28.71 -39.34
C ASP A 95 33.17 -27.82 -38.09
N GLN A 96 33.44 -28.40 -36.92
CA GLN A 96 33.27 -27.70 -35.64
C GLN A 96 34.31 -28.07 -34.58
N GLU A 97 34.57 -27.15 -33.65
CA GLU A 97 35.40 -27.40 -32.47
C GLU A 97 34.57 -28.02 -31.34
N VAL A 98 35.16 -28.98 -30.62
CA VAL A 98 34.52 -29.75 -29.56
C VAL A 98 35.41 -29.82 -28.33
N ALA A 99 34.81 -29.93 -27.15
CA ALA A 99 35.50 -30.25 -25.91
C ALA A 99 35.55 -31.76 -25.73
N LEU A 100 36.73 -32.37 -25.83
CA LEU A 100 36.97 -33.81 -25.71
C LEU A 100 37.54 -34.12 -24.33
N LYS A 101 36.78 -34.82 -23.49
CA LYS A 101 37.23 -35.35 -22.20
C LYS A 101 37.75 -36.78 -22.39
N LEU A 102 39.02 -37.02 -22.06
CA LEU A 102 39.72 -38.30 -22.21
C LEU A 102 40.12 -38.88 -20.85
N ARG A 103 39.97 -40.20 -20.71
CA ARG A 103 40.40 -40.93 -19.51
C ARG A 103 40.97 -42.30 -19.88
N ARG A 104 42.06 -42.71 -19.24
CA ARG A 104 42.58 -44.09 -19.31
C ARG A 104 41.68 -45.04 -18.53
N VAL A 105 41.50 -46.25 -19.04
CA VAL A 105 40.63 -47.27 -18.43
C VAL A 105 41.30 -48.63 -18.51
N ASP A 106 41.50 -49.26 -17.35
CA ASP A 106 42.27 -50.51 -17.24
C ASP A 106 41.43 -51.78 -17.50
N CYS A 107 40.12 -51.67 -17.72
CA CYS A 107 39.26 -52.80 -18.08
C CYS A 107 38.03 -52.44 -18.92
N ASP A 108 37.65 -53.33 -19.84
CA ASP A 108 36.56 -53.12 -20.81
C ASP A 108 35.19 -52.89 -20.18
N ALA A 109 34.94 -53.45 -18.99
CA ALA A 109 33.68 -53.28 -18.27
C ALA A 109 33.41 -51.81 -17.89
N LEU A 110 34.45 -51.08 -17.47
CA LEU A 110 34.37 -49.64 -17.20
C LEU A 110 34.16 -48.85 -18.50
N SER A 111 34.82 -49.26 -19.59
CA SER A 111 34.62 -48.65 -20.91
C SER A 111 33.19 -48.80 -21.42
N HIS A 112 32.61 -49.99 -21.32
CA HIS A 112 31.20 -50.23 -21.67
C HIS A 112 30.23 -49.43 -20.80
N GLN A 113 30.50 -49.30 -19.50
CA GLN A 113 29.68 -48.48 -18.59
C GLN A 113 29.71 -47.00 -18.99
N PHE A 114 30.91 -46.45 -19.23
CA PHE A 114 31.10 -45.06 -19.65
C PHE A 114 30.38 -44.74 -20.97
N LEU A 115 30.54 -45.62 -21.98
CA LEU A 115 29.84 -45.47 -23.27
C LEU A 115 28.32 -45.59 -23.13
N ALA A 116 27.82 -46.46 -22.24
CA ALA A 116 26.38 -46.59 -21.99
C ALA A 116 25.79 -45.34 -21.32
N GLU A 117 26.56 -44.65 -20.47
CA GLU A 117 26.18 -43.39 -19.82
C GLU A 117 26.21 -42.22 -20.81
N GLY A 118 27.30 -42.08 -21.58
CA GLY A 118 27.40 -41.09 -22.66
C GLY A 118 26.26 -41.20 -23.69
N ARG A 119 25.81 -42.41 -24.03
CA ARG A 119 24.64 -42.65 -24.89
C ARG A 119 23.30 -42.23 -24.29
N ARG A 120 23.17 -42.13 -22.96
CA ARG A 120 21.97 -41.55 -22.31
C ARG A 120 22.03 -40.03 -22.35
N LEU A 121 23.20 -39.46 -22.04
CA LEU A 121 23.44 -38.02 -22.08
C LEU A 121 23.30 -37.45 -23.51
N ALA A 122 23.71 -38.18 -24.55
CA ALA A 122 23.51 -37.78 -25.95
C ALA A 122 22.02 -37.67 -26.38
N LYS A 123 21.07 -38.21 -25.61
CA LYS A 123 19.63 -38.02 -25.85
C LYS A 123 19.10 -36.71 -25.24
N LEU A 124 19.86 -36.09 -24.35
CA LEU A 124 19.49 -34.85 -23.67
C LEU A 124 19.90 -33.66 -24.55
N ARG A 125 18.90 -32.91 -25.03
CA ARG A 125 19.10 -31.59 -25.66
C ARG A 125 18.33 -30.56 -24.87
N HIS A 126 19.03 -29.61 -24.28
CA HIS A 126 18.45 -28.54 -23.47
C HIS A 126 19.42 -27.35 -23.48
N PRO A 127 18.96 -26.09 -23.61
CA PRO A 127 19.86 -24.94 -23.70
C PRO A 127 20.82 -24.83 -22.49
N ASN A 128 20.33 -25.14 -21.28
CA ASN A 128 21.13 -25.04 -20.06
C ASN A 128 21.98 -26.27 -19.70
N ILE A 129 22.14 -27.22 -20.63
CA ILE A 129 22.98 -28.42 -20.47
C ILE A 129 23.94 -28.50 -21.67
N VAL A 130 25.19 -28.88 -21.45
CA VAL A 130 26.16 -29.06 -22.54
C VAL A 130 25.71 -30.18 -23.49
N SER A 131 25.72 -29.92 -24.80
CA SER A 131 25.33 -30.94 -25.78
C SER A 131 26.42 -32.01 -25.93
N VAL A 132 26.08 -33.30 -25.78
CA VAL A 132 27.00 -34.40 -26.09
C VAL A 132 26.89 -34.76 -27.57
N TYR A 133 28.03 -34.81 -28.26
CA TYR A 133 28.09 -35.13 -29.70
C TYR A 133 28.51 -36.58 -29.97
N GLY A 134 29.40 -37.15 -29.15
CA GLY A 134 29.80 -38.54 -29.31
C GLY A 134 30.66 -39.06 -28.16
N ALA A 135 30.87 -40.38 -28.17
CA ALA A 135 31.77 -41.07 -27.25
C ALA A 135 32.39 -42.28 -27.94
N ALA A 136 33.66 -42.56 -27.65
CA ALA A 136 34.43 -43.67 -28.22
C ALA A 136 35.37 -44.29 -27.17
N ALA A 137 35.88 -45.49 -27.47
CA ALA A 137 36.90 -46.16 -26.67
C ALA A 137 37.97 -46.73 -27.60
N GLU A 138 39.20 -46.21 -27.50
CA GLU A 138 40.34 -46.51 -28.37
C GLU A 138 41.64 -46.47 -27.56
N ASP A 139 42.60 -47.36 -27.82
CA ASP A 139 43.92 -47.44 -27.16
C ASP A 139 43.89 -47.45 -25.61
N GLY A 140 42.94 -48.16 -25.01
CA GLY A 140 42.77 -48.16 -23.54
C GLY A 140 42.33 -46.80 -22.95
N ARG A 141 41.81 -45.92 -23.80
CA ARG A 141 41.22 -44.62 -23.40
C ARG A 141 39.75 -44.59 -23.78
N VAL A 142 38.92 -44.02 -22.92
CA VAL A 142 37.57 -43.59 -23.26
C VAL A 142 37.55 -42.09 -23.47
N GLY A 143 36.75 -41.65 -24.45
CA GLY A 143 36.55 -40.25 -24.75
C GLY A 143 35.07 -39.91 -24.88
N LEU A 144 34.70 -38.74 -24.38
CA LEU A 144 33.38 -38.12 -24.54
C LEU A 144 33.62 -36.72 -25.10
N TRP A 145 33.01 -36.39 -26.24
CA TRP A 145 33.12 -35.04 -26.81
C TRP A 145 31.78 -34.31 -26.85
N THR A 146 31.85 -33.03 -26.50
CA THR A 146 30.71 -32.17 -26.23
C THR A 146 30.88 -30.80 -26.90
N GLU A 147 29.81 -30.02 -26.87
CA GLU A 147 29.78 -28.60 -27.21
C GLU A 147 30.91 -27.83 -26.51
N LEU A 148 31.82 -27.24 -27.29
CA LEU A 148 32.86 -26.35 -26.77
C LEU A 148 32.25 -24.98 -26.44
N VAL A 149 31.75 -24.84 -25.22
CA VAL A 149 31.17 -23.58 -24.73
C VAL A 149 32.26 -22.51 -24.62
N ARG A 150 32.18 -21.48 -25.47
CA ARG A 150 33.10 -20.33 -25.43
C ARG A 150 32.60 -19.31 -24.40
N GLY A 151 33.27 -19.24 -23.25
CA GLY A 151 32.83 -18.45 -22.11
C GLY A 151 33.78 -18.51 -20.91
N ARG A 152 33.30 -18.05 -19.75
CA ARG A 152 33.97 -18.21 -18.44
C ARG A 152 33.11 -19.07 -17.52
N SER A 153 33.72 -19.87 -16.65
CA SER A 153 33.03 -20.56 -15.56
C SER A 153 32.52 -19.57 -14.51
N LEU A 154 31.47 -19.93 -13.77
CA LEU A 154 30.98 -19.09 -12.66
C LEU A 154 32.02 -18.98 -11.53
N ALA A 155 32.94 -19.95 -11.41
CA ALA A 155 34.10 -19.87 -10.52
C ALA A 155 35.08 -18.76 -10.93
N GLU A 156 35.44 -18.68 -12.21
CA GLU A 156 36.28 -17.60 -12.75
C GLU A 156 35.58 -16.24 -12.63
N LEU A 157 34.29 -16.16 -12.94
CA LEU A 157 33.50 -14.94 -12.75
C LEU A 157 33.50 -14.50 -11.28
N LEU A 158 33.27 -15.42 -10.34
CA LEU A 158 33.28 -15.11 -8.92
C LEU A 158 34.66 -14.67 -8.41
N GLN A 159 35.74 -15.20 -9.00
CA GLN A 159 37.12 -14.85 -8.65
C GLN A 159 37.56 -13.50 -9.25
N GLN A 160 37.17 -13.21 -10.50
CA GLN A 160 37.62 -12.03 -11.25
C GLN A 160 36.69 -10.82 -11.05
N ASP A 161 35.38 -11.03 -11.18
CA ASP A 161 34.36 -9.97 -11.20
C ASP A 161 33.71 -9.80 -9.81
N GLY A 162 33.78 -10.83 -8.96
CA GLY A 162 33.33 -10.83 -7.57
C GLY A 162 31.93 -11.41 -7.35
N VAL A 163 31.33 -11.09 -6.20
CA VAL A 163 30.01 -11.61 -5.81
C VAL A 163 28.89 -11.05 -6.68
N PHE A 164 27.94 -11.92 -7.03
CA PHE A 164 26.89 -11.61 -8.00
C PHE A 164 25.77 -10.73 -7.39
N ALA A 165 25.00 -10.08 -8.25
CA ALA A 165 23.76 -9.41 -7.84
C ALA A 165 22.63 -10.43 -7.64
N ALA A 166 21.62 -10.07 -6.83
CA ALA A 166 20.49 -10.94 -6.54
C ALA A 166 19.69 -11.32 -7.80
N ALA A 167 19.63 -10.42 -8.79
CA ALA A 167 18.99 -10.68 -10.08
C ALA A 167 19.72 -11.78 -10.87
N ASP A 168 21.05 -11.64 -11.01
CA ASP A 168 21.87 -12.58 -11.77
C ASP A 168 21.85 -13.99 -11.16
N VAL A 169 21.97 -14.10 -9.83
CA VAL A 169 21.91 -15.40 -9.13
C VAL A 169 20.56 -16.09 -9.33
N VAL A 170 19.46 -15.32 -9.37
CA VAL A 170 18.13 -15.90 -9.65
C VAL A 170 18.03 -16.38 -11.09
N GLN A 171 18.58 -15.66 -12.08
CA GLN A 171 18.62 -16.15 -13.47
C GLN A 171 19.46 -17.42 -13.60
N VAL A 172 20.66 -17.44 -13.03
CA VAL A 172 21.51 -18.65 -12.94
C VAL A 172 20.75 -19.82 -12.30
N GLY A 173 20.09 -19.59 -11.18
CA GLY A 173 19.32 -20.63 -10.47
C GLY A 173 18.11 -21.13 -11.27
N ILE A 174 17.41 -20.25 -12.01
CA ILE A 174 16.30 -20.63 -12.89
C ILE A 174 16.81 -21.48 -14.05
N GLU A 175 17.87 -21.04 -14.74
CA GLU A 175 18.46 -21.75 -15.88
C GLU A 175 19.01 -23.13 -15.48
N LEU A 176 19.73 -23.21 -14.36
CA LEU A 176 20.22 -24.49 -13.83
C LEU A 176 19.08 -25.40 -13.37
N CYS A 177 18.02 -24.89 -12.74
CA CYS A 177 16.85 -25.71 -12.42
C CYS A 177 16.13 -26.24 -13.67
N ARG A 178 16.08 -25.49 -14.78
CA ARG A 178 15.52 -25.97 -16.07
C ARG A 178 16.38 -27.10 -16.64
N GLY A 179 17.70 -26.93 -16.63
CA GLY A 179 18.67 -27.95 -17.04
C GLY A 179 18.56 -29.23 -16.21
N LEU A 180 18.67 -29.11 -14.88
CA LEU A 180 18.55 -30.26 -13.96
C LEU A 180 17.20 -30.95 -14.08
N ALA A 181 16.09 -30.22 -14.26
CA ALA A 181 14.78 -30.83 -14.50
C ALA A 181 14.76 -31.69 -15.78
N ALA A 182 15.55 -31.33 -16.81
CA ALA A 182 15.68 -32.12 -18.03
C ALA A 182 16.54 -33.38 -17.82
N VAL A 183 17.61 -33.30 -17.00
CA VAL A 183 18.40 -34.46 -16.54
C VAL A 183 17.54 -35.44 -15.73
N HIS A 184 16.83 -34.92 -14.73
CA HIS A 184 16.00 -35.72 -13.80
C HIS A 184 14.85 -36.45 -14.51
N ARG A 185 14.28 -35.85 -15.57
CA ARG A 185 13.26 -36.52 -16.42
C ARG A 185 13.77 -37.76 -17.16
N LEU A 186 15.09 -37.90 -17.34
CA LEU A 186 15.70 -39.10 -17.94
C LEU A 186 16.07 -40.17 -16.89
N GLY A 187 15.73 -39.97 -15.61
CA GLY A 187 16.13 -40.85 -14.51
C GLY A 187 17.62 -40.77 -14.20
N LEU A 188 18.25 -39.62 -14.49
CA LEU A 188 19.66 -39.35 -14.21
C LEU A 188 19.78 -38.27 -13.10
N THR A 189 20.91 -38.25 -12.43
CA THR A 189 21.37 -37.20 -11.50
C THR A 189 22.64 -36.58 -12.10
N HIS A 190 22.90 -35.29 -11.92
CA HIS A 190 24.12 -34.64 -12.43
C HIS A 190 25.36 -34.98 -11.60
N GLY A 191 25.23 -35.04 -10.27
CA GLY A 191 26.25 -35.52 -9.34
C GLY A 191 27.35 -34.51 -8.99
N ASP A 192 27.72 -33.63 -9.92
CA ASP A 192 28.84 -32.66 -9.75
C ASP A 192 28.42 -31.22 -10.12
N VAL A 193 27.36 -30.71 -9.47
CA VAL A 193 26.90 -29.32 -9.67
C VAL A 193 27.76 -28.36 -8.84
N LYS A 194 28.64 -27.61 -9.50
CA LYS A 194 29.56 -26.65 -8.86
C LYS A 194 29.87 -25.46 -9.77
N ALA A 195 30.47 -24.40 -9.23
CA ALA A 195 30.72 -23.15 -9.95
C ALA A 195 31.70 -23.31 -11.12
N GLU A 196 32.60 -24.28 -11.00
CA GLU A 196 33.62 -24.65 -11.96
C GLU A 196 33.01 -25.37 -13.19
N ASN A 197 31.93 -26.14 -12.97
CA ASN A 197 31.22 -26.89 -14.02
C ASN A 197 30.07 -26.10 -14.67
N VAL A 198 29.79 -24.87 -14.21
CA VAL A 198 28.75 -24.01 -14.80
C VAL A 198 29.42 -22.91 -15.58
N LEU A 199 29.16 -22.86 -16.88
CA LEU A 199 29.76 -21.93 -17.83
C LEU A 199 28.75 -20.85 -18.22
N ARG A 200 29.22 -19.61 -18.36
CA ARG A 200 28.47 -18.53 -19.00
C ARG A 200 29.14 -18.21 -20.33
N ASP A 201 28.43 -18.45 -21.43
CA ASP A 201 28.94 -18.20 -22.77
C ASP A 201 28.96 -16.70 -23.13
N VAL A 202 29.57 -16.35 -24.26
CA VAL A 202 29.66 -14.96 -24.77
C VAL A 202 28.30 -14.30 -25.08
N SER A 203 27.23 -15.09 -25.26
CA SER A 203 25.85 -14.58 -25.40
C SER A 203 25.15 -14.36 -24.06
N GLY A 204 25.76 -14.83 -22.97
CA GLY A 204 25.26 -14.74 -21.60
C GLY A 204 24.48 -15.98 -21.12
N ARG A 205 24.30 -16.99 -21.97
CA ARG A 205 23.60 -18.26 -21.67
C ARG A 205 24.36 -19.05 -20.60
N ILE A 206 23.63 -19.59 -19.62
CA ILE A 206 24.19 -20.47 -18.59
C ILE A 206 24.11 -21.92 -19.04
N VAL A 207 25.24 -22.62 -19.06
CA VAL A 207 25.36 -24.02 -19.46
C VAL A 207 26.00 -24.83 -18.35
N LEU A 208 25.30 -25.86 -17.86
CA LEU A 208 25.88 -26.87 -16.99
C LEU A 208 26.66 -27.89 -17.83
N ALA A 209 27.96 -27.97 -17.59
CA ALA A 209 28.90 -28.90 -18.20
C ALA A 209 29.36 -29.97 -17.20
N ASP A 210 30.19 -30.90 -17.67
CA ASP A 210 30.83 -31.94 -16.85
C ASP A 210 29.88 -32.73 -15.93
N PHE A 211 29.11 -33.63 -16.55
CA PHE A 211 28.41 -34.70 -15.83
C PHE A 211 29.41 -35.55 -15.05
N GLY A 212 29.41 -35.38 -13.73
CA GLY A 212 30.30 -36.07 -12.82
C GLY A 212 29.77 -37.46 -12.51
N ALA A 213 30.36 -38.46 -13.17
CA ALA A 213 30.29 -39.90 -12.92
C ALA A 213 29.41 -40.30 -11.73
N ALA A 214 28.10 -40.44 -11.96
CA ALA A 214 27.08 -40.68 -10.92
C ALA A 214 27.13 -42.10 -10.31
N ARG A 215 28.29 -42.77 -10.43
CA ARG A 215 28.62 -44.12 -9.95
C ARG A 215 30.07 -44.26 -9.44
N GLU A 216 30.93 -43.24 -9.54
CA GLU A 216 32.33 -43.38 -9.08
C GLU A 216 32.50 -43.28 -7.57
N PHE A 217 31.50 -42.76 -6.85
CA PHE A 217 31.39 -42.89 -5.39
C PHE A 217 31.28 -44.37 -4.92
N GLU A 218 30.88 -45.32 -5.78
CA GLU A 218 30.77 -46.74 -5.41
C GLU A 218 32.12 -47.48 -5.29
N ARG A 219 33.26 -46.89 -5.70
CA ARG A 219 34.50 -47.66 -5.94
C ARG A 219 35.82 -47.16 -5.36
N ASP A 220 35.94 -45.94 -4.85
CA ASP A 220 37.20 -45.48 -4.24
C ASP A 220 37.00 -44.57 -3.00
N PRO A 221 37.25 -45.09 -1.78
CA PRO A 221 37.28 -44.29 -0.54
C PRO A 221 38.32 -43.15 -0.55
N GLY A 222 39.34 -43.22 -1.42
CA GLY A 222 40.38 -42.21 -1.58
C GLY A 222 39.98 -41.02 -2.47
N PHE A 223 38.86 -41.09 -3.21
CA PHE A 223 38.50 -40.07 -4.20
C PHE A 223 38.10 -38.70 -3.59
N ALA A 224 37.94 -38.64 -2.28
CA ALA A 224 37.70 -37.39 -1.57
C ALA A 224 38.85 -36.37 -1.68
N THR A 225 40.07 -36.74 -2.11
CA THR A 225 41.32 -36.02 -1.79
C THR A 225 41.64 -34.80 -2.67
N VAL A 226 40.65 -34.11 -3.26
CA VAL A 226 40.86 -32.86 -4.02
C VAL A 226 40.14 -31.66 -3.38
N SER A 227 40.94 -30.65 -3.02
CA SER A 227 40.71 -29.63 -1.97
C SER A 227 39.61 -28.58 -2.19
N GLY A 228 38.64 -28.80 -3.10
CA GLY A 228 37.61 -27.80 -3.41
C GLY A 228 36.25 -28.31 -3.86
N THR A 229 36.06 -29.63 -4.03
CA THR A 229 34.78 -30.20 -4.49
C THR A 229 33.87 -30.63 -3.33
N ARG A 230 34.43 -30.94 -2.15
CA ARG A 230 33.70 -31.50 -1.00
C ARG A 230 32.56 -30.61 -0.50
N GLN A 231 32.73 -29.30 -0.56
CA GLN A 231 31.80 -28.32 0.02
C GLN A 231 30.43 -28.29 -0.66
N TYR A 232 30.31 -28.83 -1.88
CA TYR A 232 29.04 -29.01 -2.60
C TYR A 232 28.33 -30.32 -2.28
N LEU A 233 28.99 -31.29 -1.63
CA LEU A 233 28.42 -32.61 -1.36
C LEU A 233 27.27 -32.52 -0.38
N ALA A 234 26.15 -33.15 -0.74
CA ALA A 234 24.98 -33.21 0.12
C ALA A 234 25.20 -34.18 1.30
N PRO A 235 24.51 -33.99 2.45
CA PRO A 235 24.68 -34.81 3.65
C PRO A 235 24.50 -36.31 3.43
N GLU A 236 23.60 -36.70 2.52
CA GLU A 236 23.38 -38.08 2.10
C GLU A 236 24.60 -38.67 1.36
N ILE A 237 25.28 -37.88 0.52
CA ILE A 237 26.52 -38.31 -0.15
C ILE A 237 27.65 -38.48 0.87
N LEU A 238 27.75 -37.57 1.85
CA LEU A 238 28.68 -37.71 2.98
C LEU A 238 28.32 -38.88 3.92
N ALA A 239 27.11 -39.44 3.81
CA ALA A 239 26.71 -40.67 4.49
C ALA A 239 27.07 -41.94 3.73
N GLY A 240 27.48 -41.83 2.45
CA GLY A 240 27.71 -42.96 1.55
C GLY A 240 26.48 -43.36 0.72
N ASP A 241 25.39 -42.58 0.74
CA ASP A 241 24.22 -42.83 -0.10
C ASP A 241 24.48 -42.40 -1.55
N ASN A 242 23.74 -43.01 -2.48
CA ASN A 242 23.81 -42.70 -3.90
C ASN A 242 23.17 -41.34 -4.25
N ALA A 243 23.71 -40.68 -5.27
CA ALA A 243 23.26 -39.36 -5.70
C ALA A 243 21.83 -39.36 -6.30
N VAL A 244 20.94 -38.61 -5.65
CA VAL A 244 19.53 -38.46 -6.04
C VAL A 244 19.24 -37.04 -6.55
N PRO A 245 18.11 -36.79 -7.23
CA PRO A 245 17.70 -35.44 -7.66
C PRO A 245 17.70 -34.37 -6.55
N ALA A 246 17.50 -34.76 -5.29
CA ALA A 246 17.59 -33.85 -4.14
C ALA A 246 19.03 -33.45 -3.78
N SER A 247 20.02 -34.27 -4.14
CA SER A 247 21.45 -33.98 -3.94
C SER A 247 21.93 -32.90 -4.93
N ASP A 248 21.53 -32.97 -6.20
CA ASP A 248 21.75 -31.90 -7.18
C ASP A 248 21.13 -30.57 -6.72
N GLN A 249 19.92 -30.62 -6.15
CA GLN A 249 19.24 -29.45 -5.60
C GLN A 249 20.01 -28.82 -4.43
N TYR A 250 20.60 -29.64 -3.56
CA TYR A 250 21.45 -29.17 -2.46
C TYR A 250 22.73 -28.51 -2.99
N ALA A 251 23.43 -29.16 -3.91
CA ALA A 251 24.64 -28.63 -4.54
C ALA A 251 24.36 -27.32 -5.30
N LEU A 252 23.20 -27.21 -5.97
CA LEU A 252 22.72 -25.94 -6.54
C LEU A 252 22.48 -24.88 -5.46
N ALA A 253 21.87 -25.22 -4.32
CA ALA A 253 21.68 -24.26 -3.23
C ALA A 253 23.01 -23.77 -2.64
N VAL A 254 24.02 -24.65 -2.51
CA VAL A 254 25.39 -24.28 -2.14
C VAL A 254 26.00 -23.33 -3.18
N LEU A 255 25.83 -23.61 -4.47
CA LEU A 255 26.29 -22.75 -5.56
C LEU A 255 25.66 -21.35 -5.47
N LEU A 256 24.33 -21.25 -5.38
CA LEU A 256 23.63 -19.96 -5.31
C LEU A 256 24.00 -19.18 -4.04
N TYR A 257 24.22 -19.86 -2.91
CA TYR A 257 24.75 -19.25 -1.69
C TYR A 257 26.16 -18.68 -1.91
N ARG A 258 27.07 -19.45 -2.54
CA ARG A 258 28.45 -19.04 -2.82
C ARG A 258 28.51 -17.85 -3.79
N LEU A 259 27.68 -17.81 -4.83
CA LEU A 259 27.61 -16.68 -5.77
C LEU A 259 27.15 -15.37 -5.09
N LEU A 260 26.27 -15.45 -4.08
CA LEU A 260 25.80 -14.29 -3.32
C LEU A 260 26.79 -13.79 -2.26
N THR A 261 27.69 -14.63 -1.77
CA THR A 261 28.47 -14.35 -0.55
C THR A 261 29.99 -14.43 -0.74
N GLY A 262 30.45 -15.08 -1.81
CA GLY A 262 31.87 -15.40 -2.04
C GLY A 262 32.38 -16.60 -1.25
N VAL A 263 31.61 -17.06 -0.25
CA VAL A 263 32.02 -18.12 0.69
C VAL A 263 31.06 -19.31 0.63
N TYR A 264 31.55 -20.48 1.05
CA TYR A 264 30.68 -21.65 1.22
C TYR A 264 29.80 -21.50 2.47
N PRO A 265 28.62 -22.13 2.52
CA PRO A 265 27.80 -22.18 3.74
C PRO A 265 28.48 -22.98 4.86
N TYR A 266 29.29 -23.97 4.50
CA TYR A 266 30.03 -24.85 5.42
C TYR A 266 31.48 -24.97 4.95
N SER A 267 32.43 -25.01 5.88
CA SER A 267 33.87 -24.97 5.57
C SER A 267 34.70 -25.80 6.55
N GLY A 268 34.27 -27.03 6.82
CA GLY A 268 35.01 -27.99 7.63
C GLY A 268 36.35 -28.38 7.01
N GLU A 269 37.36 -28.61 7.86
CA GLU A 269 38.71 -29.02 7.45
C GLU A 269 38.76 -30.48 6.96
N ASP A 270 37.85 -31.33 7.47
CA ASP A 270 37.66 -32.71 7.06
C ASP A 270 36.17 -33.02 6.74
N LEU A 271 35.90 -34.25 6.28
CA LEU A 271 34.55 -34.69 5.91
C LEU A 271 33.61 -34.82 7.12
N ASP A 272 34.12 -35.20 8.29
CA ASP A 272 33.31 -35.40 9.49
C ASP A 272 32.90 -34.06 10.09
N GLU A 273 33.78 -33.06 10.08
CA GLU A 273 33.47 -31.69 10.46
C GLU A 273 32.48 -31.04 9.49
N LEU A 274 32.68 -31.22 8.17
CA LEU A 274 31.71 -30.78 7.18
C LEU A 274 30.33 -31.41 7.43
N ARG A 275 30.28 -32.72 7.69
CA ARG A 275 29.04 -33.45 8.01
C ARG A 275 28.40 -32.98 9.32
N ARG A 276 29.20 -32.72 10.38
CA ARG A 276 28.72 -32.14 11.64
C ARG A 276 28.07 -30.77 11.41
N GLN A 277 28.75 -29.86 10.69
CA GLN A 277 28.24 -28.53 10.37
C GLN A 277 26.94 -28.58 9.56
N GLN A 278 26.88 -29.48 8.56
CA GLN A 278 25.68 -29.68 7.75
C GLN A 278 24.49 -30.23 8.56
N LEU A 279 24.72 -31.22 9.42
CA LEU A 279 23.67 -31.80 10.29
C LEU A 279 23.15 -30.79 11.31
N ALA A 280 24.05 -29.99 11.91
CA ALA A 280 23.70 -28.89 12.81
C ALA A 280 23.10 -27.66 12.08
N GLN A 281 23.13 -27.64 10.74
CA GLN A 281 22.81 -26.48 9.90
C GLN A 281 23.56 -25.20 10.31
N ALA A 282 24.83 -25.34 10.71
CA ALA A 282 25.66 -24.29 11.30
C ALA A 282 26.28 -23.32 10.26
N TYR A 283 25.48 -22.86 9.29
CA TYR A 283 25.88 -21.84 8.32
C TYR A 283 25.39 -20.44 8.73
N LYS A 284 26.03 -19.39 8.22
CA LYS A 284 25.57 -18.00 8.43
C LYS A 284 24.37 -17.69 7.53
N PRO A 285 23.24 -17.18 8.04
CA PRO A 285 22.10 -16.82 7.21
C PRO A 285 22.48 -15.81 6.11
N LEU A 286 21.92 -15.96 4.91
CA LEU A 286 22.25 -15.12 3.74
C LEU A 286 22.04 -13.63 4.01
N ARG A 287 21.04 -13.29 4.84
CA ARG A 287 20.70 -11.91 5.21
C ARG A 287 21.54 -11.34 6.36
N GLU A 288 22.38 -12.15 7.01
CA GLU A 288 23.45 -11.65 7.88
C GLU A 288 24.61 -11.13 7.03
N LEU A 289 25.03 -11.91 6.02
CA LEU A 289 26.11 -11.58 5.10
C LEU A 289 25.74 -10.52 4.05
N ARG A 290 24.48 -10.49 3.60
CA ARG A 290 23.95 -9.50 2.62
C ARG A 290 22.56 -8.99 3.09
N PRO A 291 22.49 -7.99 4.00
CA PRO A 291 21.24 -7.53 4.62
C PRO A 291 20.12 -7.11 3.66
N TYR A 292 20.49 -6.55 2.51
CA TYR A 292 19.59 -6.08 1.46
C TYR A 292 18.99 -7.18 0.59
N LEU A 293 19.34 -8.47 0.77
CA LEU A 293 18.74 -9.54 -0.01
C LEU A 293 17.23 -9.70 0.28
N PRO A 294 16.40 -9.92 -0.76
CA PRO A 294 15.00 -10.24 -0.59
C PRO A 294 14.80 -11.43 0.35
N ARG A 295 13.90 -11.27 1.35
CA ARG A 295 13.57 -12.34 2.32
C ARG A 295 13.00 -13.60 1.66
N ALA A 296 12.44 -13.49 0.45
CA ALA A 296 11.99 -14.65 -0.32
C ALA A 296 13.17 -15.42 -0.93
N LEU A 297 14.17 -14.71 -1.49
CA LEU A 297 15.35 -15.32 -2.12
C LEU A 297 16.21 -16.07 -1.10
N ALA A 298 16.50 -15.42 0.03
CA ALA A 298 17.26 -16.05 1.12
C ALA A 298 16.60 -17.36 1.56
N ARG A 299 15.30 -17.32 1.92
CA ARG A 299 14.53 -18.52 2.32
C ARG A 299 14.44 -19.59 1.23
N ALA A 300 14.41 -19.21 -0.05
CA ALA A 300 14.40 -20.18 -1.15
C ALA A 300 15.72 -20.96 -1.20
N ILE A 301 16.86 -20.28 -1.13
CA ILE A 301 18.19 -20.91 -1.15
C ILE A 301 18.44 -21.69 0.14
N GLU A 302 18.18 -21.08 1.31
CA GLU A 302 18.37 -21.68 2.64
C GLU A 302 17.53 -22.95 2.84
N ARG A 303 16.32 -23.03 2.25
CA ARG A 303 15.53 -24.27 2.23
C ARG A 303 16.17 -25.36 1.37
N GLY A 304 16.88 -25.01 0.29
CA GLY A 304 17.65 -25.98 -0.50
C GLY A 304 18.82 -26.59 0.27
N LEU A 305 19.36 -25.87 1.27
CA LEU A 305 20.42 -26.32 2.18
C LEU A 305 19.91 -27.17 3.37
N ALA A 306 18.64 -27.60 3.37
CA ALA A 306 18.11 -28.47 4.42
C ALA A 306 18.85 -29.82 4.46
N SER A 307 19.23 -30.26 5.66
CA SER A 307 20.02 -31.48 5.83
C SER A 307 19.25 -32.72 5.37
N ASP A 308 18.03 -32.90 5.87
CA ASP A 308 17.06 -33.89 5.37
C ASP A 308 16.56 -33.51 3.96
N PRO A 309 16.76 -34.38 2.94
CA PRO A 309 16.24 -34.17 1.58
C PRO A 309 14.74 -33.86 1.52
N ASN A 310 13.92 -34.44 2.40
CA ASN A 310 12.46 -34.24 2.41
C ASN A 310 12.05 -32.83 2.88
N ARG A 311 12.95 -32.11 3.57
CA ARG A 311 12.70 -30.73 4.05
C ARG A 311 13.13 -29.68 3.02
N ARG A 312 13.79 -30.08 1.93
CA ARG A 312 14.13 -29.21 0.78
C ARG A 312 12.85 -28.83 0.01
N HIS A 313 12.96 -28.30 -1.21
CA HIS A 313 11.77 -28.14 -2.07
C HIS A 313 11.46 -29.47 -2.75
N ALA A 314 10.20 -29.74 -3.08
CA ALA A 314 9.78 -30.99 -3.73
C ALA A 314 10.22 -31.04 -5.21
N GLY A 315 11.53 -31.19 -5.44
CA GLY A 315 12.18 -31.16 -6.75
C GLY A 315 12.63 -29.77 -7.20
N VAL A 316 13.51 -29.74 -8.22
CA VAL A 316 14.11 -28.52 -8.78
C VAL A 316 13.10 -27.58 -9.44
N LEU A 317 11.96 -28.08 -9.94
CA LEU A 317 10.90 -27.22 -10.49
C LEU A 317 10.17 -26.40 -9.42
N VAL A 318 10.02 -26.94 -8.20
CA VAL A 318 9.45 -26.18 -7.06
C VAL A 318 10.48 -25.16 -6.55
N PHE A 319 11.77 -25.50 -6.58
CA PHE A 319 12.84 -24.54 -6.27
C PHE A 319 12.89 -23.39 -7.29
N LEU A 320 12.77 -23.69 -8.59
CA LEU A 320 12.63 -22.70 -9.67
C LEU A 320 11.47 -21.73 -9.40
N ALA A 321 10.27 -22.25 -9.10
CA ALA A 321 9.12 -21.41 -8.81
C ALA A 321 9.35 -20.51 -7.57
N ALA A 322 10.06 -20.99 -6.55
CA ALA A 322 10.45 -20.20 -5.40
C ALA A 322 11.47 -19.09 -5.76
N LEU A 323 12.41 -19.35 -6.68
CA LEU A 323 13.36 -18.36 -7.19
C LEU A 323 12.66 -17.32 -8.08
N GLU A 324 11.79 -17.72 -9.00
CA GLU A 324 10.99 -16.80 -9.85
C GLU A 324 10.07 -15.89 -9.03
N ALA A 325 9.51 -16.40 -7.93
CA ALA A 325 8.72 -15.61 -7.00
C ALA A 325 9.56 -14.65 -6.13
N SER A 326 10.88 -14.89 -6.02
CA SER A 326 11.72 -14.24 -5.00
C SER A 326 12.07 -12.78 -5.27
N LEU A 327 12.11 -12.38 -6.54
CA LEU A 327 12.38 -11.01 -6.99
C LEU A 327 11.11 -10.21 -7.28
N ARG A 328 9.93 -10.85 -7.27
CA ARG A 328 8.67 -10.12 -7.49
C ARG A 328 8.49 -9.13 -6.33
N PRO A 329 8.25 -7.84 -6.62
CA PRO A 329 8.02 -6.87 -5.56
C PRO A 329 6.83 -7.34 -4.72
N TRP A 330 7.06 -7.46 -3.41
CA TRP A 330 6.02 -7.90 -2.49
C TRP A 330 4.89 -6.86 -2.49
N ARG A 331 3.80 -7.15 -3.20
CA ARG A 331 2.55 -6.40 -3.11
C ARG A 331 1.85 -6.84 -1.82
N PRO A 332 1.86 -6.05 -0.74
CA PRO A 332 1.16 -6.45 0.46
C PRO A 332 -0.34 -6.46 0.18
N GLN A 333 -1.03 -7.55 0.57
CA GLN A 333 -2.49 -7.63 0.51
C GLN A 333 -3.17 -6.48 1.28
N ALA A 334 -2.44 -5.83 2.19
CA ALA A 334 -2.85 -4.62 2.89
C ALA A 334 -3.30 -3.48 1.97
N LEU A 335 -2.77 -3.33 0.74
CA LEU A 335 -3.28 -2.30 -0.19
C LEU A 335 -4.73 -2.57 -0.63
N HIS A 336 -5.09 -3.84 -0.87
CA HIS A 336 -6.46 -4.20 -1.23
C HIS A 336 -7.42 -3.98 -0.04
N TRP A 337 -7.00 -4.35 1.17
CA TRP A 337 -7.78 -4.11 2.39
C TRP A 337 -7.92 -2.61 2.73
N ALA A 338 -6.88 -1.81 2.51
CA ALA A 338 -6.93 -0.36 2.70
C ALA A 338 -7.89 0.32 1.71
N ALA A 339 -7.88 -0.09 0.44
CA ALA A 339 -8.83 0.39 -0.57
C ALA A 339 -10.28 0.03 -0.18
N LEU A 340 -10.54 -1.23 0.21
CA LEU A 340 -11.84 -1.67 0.71
C LEU A 340 -12.32 -0.88 1.93
N ALA A 341 -11.44 -0.67 2.92
CA ALA A 341 -11.75 0.10 4.12
C ALA A 341 -12.07 1.57 3.80
N ALA A 342 -11.32 2.20 2.89
CA ALA A 342 -11.59 3.56 2.43
C ALA A 342 -12.94 3.67 1.71
N THR A 343 -13.27 2.73 0.82
CA THR A 343 -14.57 2.70 0.12
C THR A 343 -15.74 2.52 1.09
N LEU A 344 -15.62 1.60 2.07
CA LEU A 344 -16.63 1.38 3.10
C LEU A 344 -16.79 2.60 4.02
N PHE A 345 -15.71 3.30 4.35
CA PHE A 345 -15.76 4.53 5.14
C PHE A 345 -16.50 5.66 4.40
N VAL A 346 -16.22 5.86 3.11
CA VAL A 346 -16.94 6.85 2.28
C VAL A 346 -18.44 6.50 2.18
N ALA A 347 -18.79 5.23 1.98
CA ALA A 347 -20.18 4.78 1.96
C ALA A 347 -20.88 5.00 3.30
N PHE A 348 -20.20 4.74 4.43
CA PHE A 348 -20.73 4.98 5.77
C PHE A 348 -20.97 6.47 6.04
N VAL A 349 -20.03 7.35 5.70
CA VAL A 349 -20.19 8.81 5.84
C VAL A 349 -21.37 9.32 4.99
N ALA A 350 -21.51 8.84 3.76
CA ALA A 350 -22.66 9.19 2.91
C ALA A 350 -24.00 8.72 3.50
N PHE A 351 -24.05 7.51 4.05
CA PHE A 351 -25.24 6.95 4.70
C PHE A 351 -25.64 7.73 5.97
N VAL A 352 -24.69 8.07 6.83
CA VAL A 352 -24.93 8.90 8.03
C VAL A 352 -25.44 10.30 7.65
N GLY A 353 -24.85 10.92 6.62
CA GLY A 353 -25.31 12.22 6.10
C GLY A 353 -26.72 12.17 5.50
N MET A 354 -27.12 11.05 4.90
CA MET A 354 -28.47 10.82 4.41
C MET A 354 -29.48 10.68 5.56
N LEU A 355 -29.14 9.93 6.62
CA LEU A 355 -29.98 9.78 7.80
C LEU A 355 -30.21 11.09 8.55
N TRP A 356 -29.19 11.93 8.71
CA TRP A 356 -29.31 13.24 9.34
C TRP A 356 -30.30 14.18 8.62
N ARG A 357 -30.38 14.10 7.29
CA ARG A 357 -31.33 14.88 6.49
C ARG A 357 -32.78 14.41 6.59
N ALA A 358 -33.03 13.22 7.10
CA ALA A 358 -34.36 12.60 7.14
C ALA A 358 -35.12 12.82 8.46
N MET A 359 -34.54 13.51 9.46
CA MET A 359 -35.22 13.78 10.72
C MET A 359 -36.15 15.01 10.60
N PRO A 360 -37.46 14.88 10.89
CA PRO A 360 -38.37 16.02 10.89
C PRO A 360 -38.11 16.94 12.09
N VAL A 361 -38.03 18.25 11.84
CA VAL A 361 -37.92 19.27 12.89
C VAL A 361 -39.26 19.39 13.62
N ALA A 362 -39.25 19.30 14.96
CA ALA A 362 -40.46 19.43 15.76
C ALA A 362 -41.02 20.87 15.69
N GLU A 363 -42.33 20.97 15.49
CA GLU A 363 -43.02 22.25 15.35
C GLU A 363 -43.18 22.97 16.70
N PHE A 364 -42.78 24.24 16.79
CA PHE A 364 -42.94 25.04 18.00
C PHE A 364 -44.42 25.34 18.27
N LYS A 365 -44.91 24.95 19.46
CA LYS A 365 -46.30 25.13 19.90
C LYS A 365 -46.36 26.07 21.12
N LEU A 366 -47.24 27.06 21.02
CA LEU A 366 -47.63 27.97 22.08
C LEU A 366 -49.13 27.76 22.37
N ASP A 367 -49.53 27.75 23.63
CA ASP A 367 -50.93 27.81 24.08
C ASP A 367 -51.13 29.18 24.76
N SER A 368 -51.90 30.08 24.17
CA SER A 368 -51.92 31.51 24.51
C SER A 368 -53.36 32.07 24.43
N HIS A 369 -53.93 32.45 25.57
CA HIS A 369 -55.35 32.83 25.69
C HIS A 369 -55.58 33.99 26.67
N PHE A 370 -56.36 34.98 26.25
CA PHE A 370 -56.80 36.09 27.10
C PHE A 370 -57.97 35.71 28.01
N TYR A 371 -58.00 36.31 29.19
CA TYR A 371 -59.05 36.17 30.19
C TYR A 371 -59.45 37.53 30.75
N ARG A 372 -60.75 37.71 31.00
CA ARG A 372 -61.35 38.83 31.75
C ARG A 372 -61.69 38.41 33.18
N ASP A 373 -61.39 39.26 34.15
CA ASP A 373 -61.86 39.11 35.54
C ASP A 373 -63.21 39.81 35.71
N ALA A 374 -64.27 39.01 35.91
CA ALA A 374 -65.65 39.47 36.07
C ALA A 374 -66.18 39.00 37.44
N GLY A 375 -66.09 39.88 38.44
CA GLY A 375 -66.67 39.64 39.77
C GLY A 375 -66.09 38.43 40.51
N GLY A 376 -64.84 38.06 40.24
CA GLY A 376 -64.18 36.88 40.84
C GLY A 376 -64.33 35.58 40.03
N GLN A 377 -65.07 35.59 38.92
CA GLN A 377 -65.01 34.52 37.91
C GLN A 377 -64.14 34.96 36.72
N ARG A 378 -63.40 34.01 36.15
CA ARG A 378 -62.54 34.24 34.98
C ARG A 378 -63.25 33.78 33.72
N GLU A 379 -63.52 34.73 32.83
CA GLU A 379 -64.08 34.46 31.51
C GLU A 379 -62.96 34.39 30.48
N ARG A 380 -62.93 33.35 29.65
CA ARG A 380 -61.95 33.23 28.55
C ARG A 380 -62.43 34.04 27.35
N LEU A 381 -61.60 34.96 26.87
CA LEU A 381 -61.88 35.75 25.68
C LEU A 381 -61.36 35.01 24.43
N GLY A 382 -62.23 34.82 23.44
CA GLY A 382 -61.84 34.46 22.07
C GLY A 382 -61.55 35.72 21.25
N ASP A 383 -60.83 35.58 20.14
CA ASP A 383 -60.63 36.68 19.19
C ASP A 383 -62.00 37.25 18.73
N GLY A 384 -62.11 38.58 18.67
CA GLY A 384 -63.38 39.27 18.42
C GLY A 384 -64.36 39.36 19.61
N ALA A 385 -64.03 38.85 20.80
CA ALA A 385 -64.90 38.96 21.98
C ALA A 385 -65.04 40.42 22.48
N PRO A 386 -66.25 40.89 22.84
CA PRO A 386 -66.47 42.27 23.23
C PRO A 386 -65.93 42.58 24.63
N ILE A 387 -65.15 43.66 24.72
CA ILE A 387 -64.64 44.23 25.98
C ILE A 387 -65.35 45.55 26.33
N ALA A 388 -65.24 45.99 27.58
CA ALA A 388 -65.81 47.22 28.09
C ALA A 388 -64.78 48.01 28.91
N LEU A 389 -64.97 49.33 28.97
CA LEU A 389 -64.20 50.22 29.85
C LEU A 389 -64.27 49.74 31.31
N GLY A 390 -63.08 49.58 31.90
CA GLY A 390 -62.88 49.07 33.25
C GLY A 390 -62.56 47.57 33.34
N ASP A 391 -62.73 46.80 32.26
CA ASP A 391 -62.42 45.36 32.23
C ASP A 391 -60.94 45.10 32.59
N LYS A 392 -60.69 44.05 33.38
CA LYS A 392 -59.33 43.63 33.76
C LYS A 392 -58.93 42.38 33.00
N LEU A 393 -57.90 42.51 32.17
CA LEU A 393 -57.40 41.48 31.27
C LEU A 393 -56.10 40.85 31.78
N ARG A 394 -55.94 39.55 31.52
CA ARG A 394 -54.70 38.79 31.69
C ARG A 394 -54.51 37.84 30.51
N LEU A 395 -53.27 37.56 30.15
CA LEU A 395 -52.91 36.54 29.16
C LEU A 395 -52.36 35.31 29.89
N GLU A 396 -52.95 34.14 29.67
CA GLU A 396 -52.36 32.87 30.12
C GLU A 396 -51.54 32.27 28.97
N VAL A 397 -50.28 31.94 29.23
CA VAL A 397 -49.35 31.34 28.27
C VAL A 397 -48.78 30.03 28.81
N ALA A 398 -48.79 28.99 28.00
CA ALA A 398 -48.10 27.73 28.25
C ALA A 398 -47.26 27.31 27.04
N ALA A 399 -46.07 26.78 27.31
CA ALA A 399 -45.15 26.26 26.30
C ALA A 399 -44.44 24.99 26.79
N ALA A 400 -44.12 24.08 25.88
CA ALA A 400 -43.40 22.84 26.19
C ALA A 400 -41.88 23.03 26.33
N GLN A 401 -41.35 24.19 25.92
CA GLN A 401 -39.93 24.53 25.96
C GLN A 401 -39.72 25.97 26.49
N PRO A 402 -38.52 26.33 26.98
CA PRO A 402 -38.22 27.70 27.40
C PRO A 402 -38.58 28.70 26.29
N THR A 403 -39.38 29.71 26.63
CA THR A 403 -40.00 30.59 25.63
C THR A 403 -39.89 32.04 26.05
N TRP A 404 -39.36 32.88 25.16
CA TRP A 404 -39.39 34.33 25.27
C TRP A 404 -40.74 34.81 24.73
N VAL A 405 -41.50 35.54 25.54
CA VAL A 405 -42.79 36.12 25.16
C VAL A 405 -42.70 37.64 25.23
N TYR A 406 -43.24 38.32 24.23
CA TYR A 406 -43.32 39.77 24.16
C TYR A 406 -44.78 40.13 23.83
N VAL A 407 -45.39 40.99 24.64
CA VAL A 407 -46.80 41.40 24.50
C VAL A 407 -46.86 42.91 24.33
N PHE A 408 -47.59 43.35 23.31
CA PHE A 408 -47.77 44.76 22.96
C PHE A 408 -49.26 45.08 22.78
N ASN A 409 -49.66 46.31 23.09
CA ASN A 409 -50.91 46.88 22.57
C ASN A 409 -50.61 47.72 21.31
N ASP A 410 -51.41 47.51 20.27
CA ASP A 410 -51.41 48.22 18.99
C ASP A 410 -52.68 49.07 18.90
N ASP A 411 -52.60 50.30 19.42
CA ASP A 411 -53.63 51.34 19.31
C ASP A 411 -53.54 52.12 17.97
N GLY A 412 -52.70 51.66 17.04
CA GLY A 412 -52.38 52.36 15.80
C GLY A 412 -51.44 53.56 15.96
N SER A 413 -50.87 53.78 17.15
CA SER A 413 -49.85 54.81 17.37
C SER A 413 -48.48 54.42 16.79
N PRO A 414 -47.53 55.37 16.65
CA PRO A 414 -46.17 55.07 16.16
C PRO A 414 -45.33 54.20 17.10
N GLU A 415 -45.66 54.20 18.40
CA GLU A 415 -44.89 53.56 19.47
C GLU A 415 -45.83 52.68 20.30
N PRO A 416 -45.87 51.35 20.06
CA PRO A 416 -46.82 50.45 20.71
C PRO A 416 -46.53 50.35 22.21
N THR A 417 -47.60 50.23 23.01
CA THR A 417 -47.44 50.09 24.47
C THR A 417 -46.90 48.70 24.81
N VAL A 418 -45.72 48.63 25.42
CA VAL A 418 -45.12 47.36 25.86
C VAL A 418 -45.83 46.87 27.12
N LEU A 419 -46.55 45.76 27.01
CA LEU A 419 -47.33 45.16 28.10
C LEU A 419 -46.57 44.05 28.82
N TYR A 420 -45.61 43.40 28.15
CA TYR A 420 -44.72 42.39 28.71
C TYR A 420 -43.47 42.20 27.82
N PRO A 421 -42.25 41.98 28.37
CA PRO A 421 -41.89 41.99 29.78
C PRO A 421 -41.84 43.40 30.40
N LEU A 422 -42.12 43.48 31.70
CA LEU A 422 -42.09 44.72 32.48
C LEU A 422 -40.97 44.67 33.54
N PRO A 423 -40.20 45.76 33.76
CA PRO A 423 -39.19 45.81 34.81
C PRO A 423 -39.78 45.56 36.21
N GLY A 424 -39.13 44.72 37.01
CA GLY A 424 -39.57 44.39 38.38
C GLY A 424 -40.76 43.43 38.49
N VAL A 425 -41.38 43.02 37.38
CA VAL A 425 -42.53 42.10 37.38
C VAL A 425 -42.06 40.65 37.15
N THR A 426 -42.66 39.71 37.88
CA THR A 426 -42.41 38.26 37.77
C THR A 426 -43.64 37.55 37.20
N PRO A 427 -43.50 36.62 36.23
CA PRO A 427 -42.26 36.09 35.65
C PRO A 427 -41.57 37.06 34.68
N GLY A 428 -40.25 36.99 34.57
CA GLY A 428 -39.49 37.56 33.45
C GLY A 428 -39.27 36.54 32.33
N ASN A 429 -38.79 37.00 31.18
CA ASN A 429 -38.33 36.11 30.10
C ASN A 429 -37.00 35.42 30.45
N PRO A 430 -36.77 34.17 29.98
CA PRO A 430 -37.74 33.27 29.35
C PRO A 430 -38.70 32.64 30.36
N LEU A 431 -39.94 32.42 29.93
CA LEU A 431 -40.92 31.62 30.67
C LEU A 431 -40.46 30.15 30.75
N LYS A 432 -40.59 29.55 31.94
CA LYS A 432 -40.20 28.14 32.15
C LYS A 432 -41.21 27.18 31.49
N PRO A 433 -40.74 26.09 30.87
CA PRO A 433 -41.60 25.10 30.21
C PRO A 433 -42.53 24.37 31.19
N GLY A 434 -43.64 23.84 30.66
CA GLY A 434 -44.57 22.98 31.41
C GLY A 434 -45.43 23.71 32.46
N THR A 435 -45.26 25.02 32.61
CA THR A 435 -46.03 25.86 33.54
C THR A 435 -46.97 26.78 32.74
N ARG A 436 -48.22 26.93 33.22
CA ARG A 436 -49.16 27.97 32.76
C ARG A 436 -48.82 29.27 33.49
N TRP A 437 -48.29 30.25 32.77
CA TRP A 437 -47.93 31.55 33.29
C TRP A 437 -49.04 32.56 33.03
N GLN A 438 -49.35 33.40 34.02
CA GLN A 438 -50.28 34.52 33.87
C GLN A 438 -49.49 35.81 33.70
N LEU A 439 -49.69 36.49 32.57
CA LEU A 439 -49.09 37.77 32.24
C LEU A 439 -50.13 38.90 32.44
N PRO A 440 -49.72 40.09 32.92
CA PRO A 440 -48.34 40.54 33.09
C PRO A 440 -47.59 39.92 34.29
N GLY A 441 -48.29 39.35 35.27
CA GLY A 441 -47.68 38.64 36.41
C GLY A 441 -47.96 39.31 37.76
N HIS A 442 -46.94 39.44 38.60
CA HIS A 442 -47.01 40.11 39.90
C HIS A 442 -45.77 40.98 40.16
N ASP A 443 -45.94 42.05 40.93
CA ASP A 443 -44.86 42.94 41.40
C ASP A 443 -44.07 42.39 42.61
N GLY A 444 -44.53 41.26 43.17
CA GLY A 444 -43.99 40.62 44.38
C GLY A 444 -44.95 40.64 45.58
N VAL A 445 -45.99 41.49 45.53
CA VAL A 445 -47.02 41.61 46.57
C VAL A 445 -48.42 41.45 45.99
N THR A 446 -48.68 41.97 44.79
CA THR A 446 -50.01 41.99 44.15
C THR A 446 -49.99 41.40 42.74
N GLY A 447 -51.06 40.69 42.39
CA GLY A 447 -51.26 40.14 41.04
C GLY A 447 -51.80 41.20 40.09
N LEU A 448 -51.04 41.51 39.05
CA LEU A 448 -51.31 42.59 38.10
C LEU A 448 -52.33 42.16 37.02
N SER A 449 -52.91 43.14 36.32
CA SER A 449 -53.83 42.96 35.19
C SER A 449 -53.82 44.22 34.33
N TRP A 450 -53.95 44.09 33.01
CA TRP A 450 -54.12 45.24 32.13
C TRP A 450 -55.58 45.70 32.21
N GLN A 451 -55.82 46.97 32.55
CA GLN A 451 -57.17 47.51 32.64
C GLN A 451 -57.54 48.26 31.35
N VAL A 452 -58.72 48.00 30.80
CA VAL A 452 -59.25 48.71 29.63
C VAL A 452 -59.66 50.13 30.04
N ASP A 453 -58.93 51.13 29.54
CA ASP A 453 -59.08 52.54 29.93
C ASP A 453 -59.29 53.51 28.74
N SER A 454 -59.62 52.97 27.56
CA SER A 454 -59.77 53.69 26.29
C SER A 454 -61.20 53.60 25.72
N GLU A 455 -61.62 54.62 24.96
CA GLU A 455 -62.86 54.66 24.17
C GLU A 455 -62.63 54.29 22.68
N ALA A 456 -61.53 53.58 22.37
CA ALA A 456 -61.24 53.13 21.00
C ALA A 456 -62.35 52.20 20.46
N GLU A 457 -62.51 52.07 19.14
CA GLU A 457 -63.46 51.08 18.57
C GLU A 457 -63.09 49.62 18.93
N ARG A 458 -61.78 49.36 19.10
CA ARG A 458 -61.19 48.05 19.35
C ARG A 458 -59.81 48.19 19.98
N GLU A 459 -59.38 47.17 20.70
CA GLU A 459 -58.01 47.02 21.20
C GLU A 459 -57.33 45.87 20.44
N THR A 460 -56.05 46.03 20.08
CA THR A 460 -55.28 44.96 19.42
C THR A 460 -54.09 44.55 20.28
N PHE A 461 -54.09 43.31 20.76
CA PHE A 461 -52.93 42.73 21.43
C PHE A 461 -52.09 41.92 20.45
N VAL A 462 -50.79 42.16 20.44
CA VAL A 462 -49.81 41.41 19.65
C VAL A 462 -48.91 40.62 20.60
N VAL A 463 -48.94 39.30 20.45
CA VAL A 463 -48.14 38.35 21.24
C VAL A 463 -47.09 37.73 20.31
N ILE A 464 -45.82 37.95 20.60
CA ILE A 464 -44.69 37.36 19.87
C ILE A 464 -43.99 36.39 20.81
N ALA A 465 -43.85 35.13 20.41
CA ALA A 465 -43.19 34.09 21.20
C ALA A 465 -42.08 33.42 20.39
N SER A 466 -40.94 33.15 21.04
CA SER A 466 -39.76 32.54 20.41
C SER A 466 -39.04 31.57 21.33
N SER A 467 -38.41 30.53 20.75
CA SER A 467 -37.55 29.59 21.50
C SER A 467 -36.13 30.12 21.78
N THR A 468 -35.82 31.32 21.31
CA THR A 468 -34.57 32.07 21.56
C THR A 468 -34.89 33.55 21.77
N PRO A 469 -34.05 34.34 22.47
CA PRO A 469 -34.24 35.79 22.54
C PRO A 469 -34.28 36.41 21.15
N LEU A 470 -35.10 37.46 20.98
CA LEU A 470 -35.21 38.21 19.74
C LEU A 470 -34.51 39.56 19.91
N ASP A 471 -33.21 39.62 19.62
CA ASP A 471 -32.38 40.82 19.79
C ASP A 471 -33.00 42.09 19.18
N LEU A 472 -33.65 41.96 18.02
CA LEU A 472 -34.38 43.04 17.36
C LEU A 472 -35.55 43.56 18.20
N VAL A 473 -36.33 42.66 18.83
CA VAL A 473 -37.47 43.00 19.66
C VAL A 473 -37.00 43.58 21.00
N GLU A 474 -36.00 42.98 21.63
CA GLU A 474 -35.46 43.46 22.91
C GLU A 474 -34.80 44.84 22.77
N THR A 475 -34.08 45.08 21.68
CA THR A 475 -33.55 46.42 21.35
C THR A 475 -34.67 47.45 21.17
N ARG A 476 -35.79 47.08 20.55
CA ARG A 476 -36.94 47.97 20.37
C ARG A 476 -37.71 48.23 21.66
N ILE A 477 -37.97 47.20 22.46
CA ILE A 477 -38.55 47.34 23.81
C ILE A 477 -37.70 48.30 24.64
N ALA A 478 -36.38 48.12 24.63
CA ALA A 478 -35.46 49.01 25.35
C ALA A 478 -35.44 50.44 24.78
N GLN A 479 -35.80 50.66 23.51
CA GLN A 479 -35.98 52.01 22.94
C GLN A 479 -37.31 52.62 23.41
N TRP A 480 -38.43 51.93 23.22
CA TRP A 480 -39.76 52.40 23.61
C TRP A 480 -39.87 52.65 25.13
N GLN A 481 -39.35 51.74 25.96
CA GLN A 481 -39.31 51.92 27.42
C GLN A 481 -38.37 53.05 27.88
N ARG A 482 -37.38 53.47 27.07
CA ARG A 482 -36.53 54.65 27.34
C ARG A 482 -37.11 55.95 26.80
N ALA A 483 -37.97 55.89 25.78
CA ALA A 483 -38.69 57.05 25.25
C ALA A 483 -39.76 57.57 26.24
N VAL A 484 -40.26 56.70 27.13
CA VAL A 484 -41.11 57.08 28.26
C VAL A 484 -40.28 57.77 29.35
N THR A 485 -40.14 59.10 29.25
CA THR A 485 -39.67 59.93 30.37
C THR A 485 -40.76 60.09 31.44
N PRO A 486 -40.41 60.41 32.71
CA PRO A 486 -41.39 60.48 33.81
C PRO A 486 -42.50 61.51 33.60
N GLU A 487 -42.25 62.55 32.79
CA GLU A 487 -43.20 63.63 32.50
C GLU A 487 -44.10 63.37 31.28
N THR A 488 -44.06 62.21 30.62
CA THR A 488 -44.82 61.94 29.37
C THR A 488 -46.06 61.05 29.54
N ALA A 489 -46.33 60.52 30.74
CA ALA A 489 -47.24 59.38 30.99
C ALA A 489 -48.76 59.58 30.75
N LEU A 490 -49.21 60.77 30.30
CA LEU A 490 -50.54 60.98 29.72
C LEU A 490 -50.40 61.61 28.32
N VAL A 491 -50.57 60.84 27.25
CA VAL A 491 -51.88 60.50 26.63
C VAL A 491 -51.59 59.43 25.57
N SER A 492 -51.73 58.15 25.93
CA SER A 492 -51.95 57.06 24.97
C SER A 492 -53.46 56.82 24.83
N ARG A 493 -53.91 56.34 23.66
CA ARG A 493 -55.33 56.05 23.37
C ARG A 493 -55.54 54.55 23.22
N GLY A 494 -55.34 53.80 24.30
CA GLY A 494 -55.50 52.34 24.30
C GLY A 494 -55.25 51.77 25.69
N VAL A 495 -55.62 50.51 25.91
CA VAL A 495 -55.34 49.74 27.14
C VAL A 495 -53.89 49.96 27.57
N GLY A 496 -53.68 50.72 28.64
CA GLY A 496 -52.34 51.20 28.97
C GLY A 496 -52.12 51.79 30.36
N ARG A 497 -53.12 52.35 31.04
CA ARG A 497 -52.88 52.92 32.39
C ARG A 497 -52.76 51.87 33.48
N LEU A 498 -51.54 51.77 34.02
CA LEU A 498 -51.37 51.81 35.48
C LEU A 498 -51.46 53.30 35.88
N ALA A 499 -52.56 53.72 36.49
CA ALA A 499 -52.86 55.15 36.75
C ALA A 499 -52.13 55.67 38.02
N PRO A 500 -51.88 57.01 38.19
CA PRO A 500 -52.16 58.16 37.30
C PRO A 500 -51.03 59.24 37.16
N VAL A 501 -51.20 60.21 36.22
CA VAL A 501 -50.42 61.48 36.02
C VAL A 501 -49.02 61.31 35.34
N SER A 502 -48.45 62.18 34.47
CA SER A 502 -48.88 63.14 33.38
C SER A 502 -47.61 63.77 32.74
N SER A 503 -47.49 64.29 31.50
CA SER A 503 -48.21 64.26 30.20
C SER A 503 -47.38 64.84 29.01
N ALA A 504 -47.50 64.23 27.80
CA ALA A 504 -47.25 64.77 26.42
C ALA A 504 -45.84 64.83 25.75
N ALA A 505 -45.72 64.09 24.62
CA ALA A 505 -44.91 64.30 23.38
C ALA A 505 -43.35 64.39 23.45
N SER A 506 -42.54 64.00 22.43
CA SER A 506 -42.73 63.53 21.02
C SER A 506 -41.55 62.60 20.61
N ALA A 507 -41.77 61.39 20.08
CA ALA A 507 -42.08 61.01 18.70
C ALA A 507 -40.93 61.07 17.65
N GLU A 508 -40.29 59.92 17.38
CA GLU A 508 -39.74 59.53 16.06
C GLU A 508 -39.43 58.00 16.02
N GLY A 509 -40.47 57.17 16.08
CA GLY A 509 -40.38 55.70 16.22
C GLY A 509 -40.84 54.89 15.00
N THR A 510 -40.20 53.75 14.74
CA THR A 510 -40.62 52.79 13.70
C THR A 510 -41.77 51.92 14.23
N ASN A 511 -42.91 51.89 13.53
CA ASN A 511 -44.14 51.25 14.02
C ASN A 511 -44.10 49.71 14.13
N LEU A 512 -45.06 49.15 14.87
CA LEU A 512 -45.18 47.71 15.12
C LEU A 512 -45.36 46.88 13.84
N ALA A 513 -46.07 47.41 12.84
CA ALA A 513 -46.27 46.75 11.55
C ALA A 513 -44.93 46.47 10.82
N GLY A 514 -43.97 47.39 10.89
CA GLY A 514 -42.62 47.19 10.36
C GLY A 514 -41.81 46.14 11.12
N LEU A 515 -42.08 45.94 12.42
CA LEU A 515 -41.47 44.87 13.21
C LEU A 515 -42.08 43.50 12.83
N TRP A 516 -43.41 43.41 12.71
CA TRP A 516 -44.13 42.21 12.31
C TRP A 516 -43.63 41.63 10.98
N GLN A 517 -43.49 42.48 9.95
CA GLN A 517 -42.97 42.07 8.65
C GLN A 517 -41.50 41.62 8.71
N ARG A 518 -40.64 42.33 9.46
CA ARG A 518 -39.21 41.98 9.58
C ARG A 518 -38.96 40.67 10.32
N LEU A 519 -39.86 40.29 11.23
CA LEU A 519 -39.81 39.00 11.92
C LEU A 519 -40.36 37.85 11.06
N GLY A 520 -41.00 38.14 9.92
CA GLY A 520 -41.63 37.11 9.09
C GLY A 520 -42.82 36.44 9.77
N CYS A 521 -43.56 37.19 10.60
CA CYS A 521 -44.69 36.66 11.40
C CYS A 521 -45.80 36.01 10.57
N ASP A 522 -45.93 36.35 9.27
CA ASP A 522 -46.88 35.73 8.34
C ASP A 522 -46.46 34.31 7.89
N THR A 523 -45.23 33.89 8.22
CA THR A 523 -44.72 32.53 7.98
C THR A 523 -44.47 31.81 9.30
N ALA A 524 -45.21 30.75 9.56
CA ALA A 524 -44.96 29.88 10.71
C ALA A 524 -43.58 29.21 10.57
N THR A 525 -42.71 29.39 11.57
CA THR A 525 -41.38 28.74 11.62
C THR A 525 -41.27 27.82 12.83
N ALA A 526 -40.25 26.96 12.85
CA ALA A 526 -39.97 26.05 13.97
C ALA A 526 -39.45 26.77 15.24
N VAL A 527 -39.32 28.10 15.23
CA VAL A 527 -38.67 28.91 16.28
C VAL A 527 -39.54 30.07 16.75
N LEU A 528 -40.37 30.64 15.86
CA LEU A 528 -41.18 31.85 16.11
C LEU A 528 -42.67 31.59 15.94
N ARG A 529 -43.49 32.14 16.84
CA ARG A 529 -44.94 32.31 16.72
C ARG A 529 -45.30 33.77 16.94
N CYS A 530 -46.22 34.29 16.13
CA CYS A 530 -46.82 35.60 16.32
C CYS A 530 -48.34 35.43 16.28
N GLU A 531 -49.03 35.94 17.29
CA GLU A 531 -50.48 35.93 17.42
C GLU A 531 -50.99 37.36 17.57
N ARG A 532 -52.14 37.65 16.96
CA ARG A 532 -52.84 38.93 17.04
C ARG A 532 -54.25 38.68 17.55
N PHE A 533 -54.63 39.36 18.62
CA PHE A 533 -55.96 39.30 19.21
C PHE A 533 -56.60 40.69 19.07
N VAL A 534 -57.82 40.77 18.54
CA VAL A 534 -58.55 42.01 18.33
C VAL A 534 -59.87 41.94 19.10
N PHE A 535 -60.02 42.78 20.11
CA PHE A 535 -61.22 42.84 20.94
C PHE A 535 -62.00 44.13 20.63
N PRO A 536 -63.19 44.07 20.01
CA PRO A 536 -64.02 45.24 19.79
C PRO A 536 -64.61 45.75 21.12
N HIS A 537 -64.83 47.06 21.23
CA HIS A 537 -65.56 47.59 22.37
C HIS A 537 -67.07 47.38 22.22
N SER A 538 -67.71 47.01 23.33
CA SER A 538 -69.17 46.98 23.44
C SER A 538 -69.73 48.40 23.55
N HIS A 539 -70.41 48.87 22.51
CA HIS A 539 -71.25 50.08 22.62
C HIS A 539 -72.35 49.83 23.66
N ARG A 540 -72.47 50.73 24.65
CA ARG A 540 -73.63 50.85 25.54
C ARG A 540 -74.63 51.86 24.98
#